data_AF-A0A1I3WXI1-F1
#
_entry.id   AF-A0A1I3WXI1-F1
#
_cell.length_a   1.000
_cell.length_b   1.000
_cell.length_c   1.000
_cell.angle_alpha   90.00
_cell.angle_beta   90.00
_cell.angle_gamma   90.00
#
_symmetry.space_group_name_H-M   'P 1'
#
loop_
_entity.id
_entity.type
_entity.pdbx_description
1 polymer ?
#
loop_
_entity_poly.entity_id
_entity_poly.type
_entity_poly.pdbx_seq_one_letter_code
_entity_poly.pdbx_strand_id
1 'polypeptide(L)' 'MLIVMNPADSALDTAALAYARALLRKPMRRQRMGPVLAAAAFAALSAVTFATVMIMAPPAVVQHLPSDRLGE' A
#
# COMPACT_ATOMS: atom_id res chain seq x y z
N MET A 1 -51.19 -23.91 -21.15
CA MET A 1 -51.45 -23.90 -19.69
C MET A 1 -50.34 -23.06 -19.05
N LEU A 2 -50.59 -21.75 -18.87
CA LEU A 2 -49.61 -20.83 -18.29
C LEU A 2 -49.72 -20.93 -16.76
N ILE A 3 -48.63 -21.29 -16.09
CA ILE A 3 -48.54 -21.26 -14.63
C ILE A 3 -48.53 -19.79 -14.22
N VAL A 4 -49.63 -19.33 -13.63
CA VAL A 4 -49.72 -17.99 -13.05
C VAL A 4 -48.80 -17.96 -11.83
N MET A 5 -47.70 -17.21 -11.93
CA MET A 5 -46.80 -16.96 -10.80
C MET A 5 -47.57 -16.16 -9.75
N ASN A 6 -47.78 -16.73 -8.56
CA ASN A 6 -48.47 -16.06 -7.47
C ASN A 6 -47.57 -14.94 -6.93
N PRO A 7 -48.01 -13.66 -6.92
CA PRO A 7 -47.20 -12.57 -6.38
C PRO A 7 -46.95 -12.70 -4.88
N ALA A 8 -47.73 -13.51 -4.16
CA ALA A 8 -47.45 -13.86 -2.76
C ALA A 8 -46.24 -14.81 -2.62
N ASP A 9 -45.92 -15.61 -3.64
CA ASP A 9 -44.71 -16.46 -3.66
C ASP A 9 -43.44 -15.62 -3.97
N SER A 10 -43.59 -14.43 -4.54
CA SER A 10 -42.49 -13.49 -4.88
C SER A 10 -42.34 -12.31 -3.91
N ALA A 11 -43.26 -12.13 -2.97
CA ALA A 11 -43.19 -11.05 -1.99
C ALA A 11 -42.46 -11.52 -0.72
N LEU A 12 -41.21 -11.07 -0.55
CA LEU A 12 -40.60 -10.80 0.77
C LEU A 12 -40.13 -11.98 1.64
N ASP A 13 -39.60 -13.07 1.08
CA ASP A 13 -38.65 -13.82 1.91
C ASP A 13 -37.34 -13.03 2.01
N THR A 14 -37.28 -12.16 3.02
CA THR A 14 -36.09 -11.38 3.36
C THR A 14 -34.91 -12.30 3.71
N ALA A 15 -35.16 -13.53 4.17
CA ALA A 15 -34.14 -14.53 4.39
C ALA A 15 -33.58 -15.06 3.07
N ALA A 16 -34.43 -15.43 2.10
CA ALA A 16 -33.96 -15.84 0.76
C ALA A 16 -33.19 -14.73 0.05
N LEU A 17 -33.63 -13.47 0.16
CA LEU A 17 -32.91 -12.33 -0.40
C LEU A 17 -31.58 -12.07 0.31
N ALA A 18 -31.53 -12.20 1.64
CA ALA A 18 -30.28 -12.07 2.41
C ALA A 18 -29.30 -13.20 2.06
N TYR A 19 -29.81 -14.41 1.88
CA TYR A 19 -29.04 -15.58 1.47
C TYR A 19 -28.47 -15.44 0.06
N ALA A 20 -29.30 -15.04 -0.92
CA ALA A 20 -28.85 -14.77 -2.28
C ALA A 20 -27.81 -13.62 -2.30
N ARG A 21 -28.02 -12.56 -1.52
CA ARG A 21 -27.03 -11.49 -1.34
C ARG A 21 -25.73 -11.97 -0.70
N ALA A 22 -25.78 -12.92 0.23
CA ALA A 22 -24.60 -13.51 0.84
C ALA A 22 -23.81 -14.35 -0.16
N LEU A 23 -24.48 -15.14 -1.01
CA LEU A 23 -23.83 -15.90 -2.08
C LEU A 23 -23.18 -15.00 -3.14
N LEU A 24 -23.86 -13.91 -3.52
CA LEU A 24 -23.34 -12.96 -4.51
C LEU A 24 -22.34 -11.96 -3.90
N ARG A 25 -22.17 -11.94 -2.57
CA ARG A 25 -21.21 -11.05 -1.92
C ARG A 25 -19.81 -11.48 -2.33
N LYS A 26 -19.22 -10.75 -3.28
CA LYS A 26 -17.82 -10.95 -3.70
C LYS A 26 -16.96 -10.98 -2.43
N PRO A 27 -16.19 -12.06 -2.18
CA PRO A 27 -15.37 -12.14 -0.98
C PRO A 27 -14.43 -10.94 -1.02
N MET A 28 -14.59 -10.05 -0.03
CA MET A 28 -13.69 -8.91 0.13
C MET A 28 -12.30 -9.48 0.37
N ARG A 29 -11.44 -9.38 -0.64
CA ARG A 29 -10.06 -9.82 -0.54
C ARG A 29 -9.40 -8.91 0.49
N ARG A 30 -9.35 -9.36 1.75
CA ARG A 30 -8.74 -8.63 2.85
C ARG A 30 -7.26 -8.49 2.51
N GLN A 31 -6.88 -7.33 1.96
CA GLN A 31 -5.49 -7.03 1.66
C GLN A 31 -4.72 -7.11 2.97
N ARG A 32 -3.66 -7.94 3.00
CA ARG A 32 -2.74 -7.98 4.13
C ARG A 32 -1.92 -6.70 4.06
N MET A 33 -2.38 -5.65 4.75
CA MET A 33 -1.68 -4.35 4.81
C MET A 33 -0.41 -4.39 5.67
N GLY A 34 -0.26 -5.40 6.54
CA GLY A 34 0.93 -5.60 7.38
C GLY A 34 2.27 -5.58 6.63
N PRO A 35 2.48 -6.40 5.58
CA PRO A 35 3.73 -6.38 4.81
C PRO A 35 3.99 -5.06 4.08
N VAL A 36 2.94 -4.38 3.60
CA VAL A 36 3.08 -3.06 2.95
C VAL A 36 3.53 -2.02 3.97
N LEU A 37 2.93 -2.04 5.17
CA LEU A 37 3.31 -1.16 6.26
C LEU A 37 4.76 -1.39 6.70
N ALA A 38 5.19 -2.64 6.79
CA ALA A 38 6.58 -2.98 7.13
C ALA A 38 7.56 -2.45 6.08
N ALA A 39 7.26 -2.64 4.78
CA ALA A 39 8.11 -2.13 3.71
C ALA A 39 8.23 -0.59 3.75
N ALA A 40 7.11 0.12 3.96
CA ALA A 40 7.12 1.57 4.09
C ALA A 40 7.94 2.05 5.31
N ALA A 41 7.83 1.35 6.44
CA ALA A 41 8.60 1.67 7.64
C ALA A 41 10.12 1.51 7.43
N PHE A 42 10.55 0.44 6.76
CA PHE A 42 11.98 0.26 6.44
C PHE A 42 12.53 1.38 5.55
N ALA A 43 11.76 1.80 4.54
CA ALA A 43 12.15 2.90 3.67
C ALA A 43 12.22 4.25 4.41
N ALA A 44 11.28 4.52 5.32
CA ALA A 44 11.30 5.72 6.14
C ALA A 44 12.51 5.73 7.08
N LEU A 45 12.81 4.60 7.73
CA LEU A 45 13.96 4.47 8.62
C LEU A 45 15.28 4.66 7.89
N SER A 46 15.46 4.08 6.69
CA SER A 46 16.69 4.27 5.92
C SER A 46 16.88 5.71 5.46
N ALA A 47 15.81 6.41 5.06
CA ALA A 47 15.89 7.82 4.71
C ALA A 47 16.32 8.68 5.90
N VAL A 48 15.78 8.42 7.09
CA VAL A 48 16.13 9.14 8.32
C VAL A 48 17.60 8.90 8.70
N THR A 49 18.08 7.66 8.62
CA THR A 49 19.48 7.37 8.96
C THR A 49 20.45 8.04 7.99
N PHE A 50 20.19 8.00 6.68
CA PHE A 50 21.02 8.71 5.69
C PHE A 50 21.05 10.22 5.91
N ALA A 51 19.89 10.84 6.13
CA ALA A 51 19.81 12.27 6.40
C ALA A 51 20.61 12.63 7.67
N THR A 52 20.49 11.82 8.73
CA THR A 52 21.23 12.03 9.98
C THR A 52 22.75 11.97 9.75
N VAL A 53 23.23 11.02 8.96
CA VAL A 53 24.65 10.91 8.63
C VAL A 53 25.12 12.13 7.83
N MET A 54 24.35 12.60 6.86
CA MET A 54 24.70 13.81 6.09
C MET A 54 24.75 15.07 6.96
N ILE A 55 23.88 15.18 7.97
CA ILE A 55 23.88 16.30 8.92
C ILE A 55 25.12 16.25 9.83
N MET A 56 25.52 15.07 10.27
CA MET A 56 26.68 14.86 11.15
C MET A 56 28.02 14.92 10.42
N ALA A 57 28.04 14.78 9.09
CA ALA A 57 29.28 14.72 8.33
C ALA A 57 30.08 16.04 8.43
N PRO A 58 31.40 15.99 8.65
CA PRO A 58 32.25 17.17 8.54
C PRO A 58 32.12 17.81 7.14
N PRO A 59 32.18 19.14 7.03
CA PRO A 59 32.08 19.81 5.73
C PRO A 59 33.20 19.33 4.81
N ALA A 60 32.86 18.97 3.58
CA ALA A 60 33.85 18.55 2.59
C ALA A 60 34.76 19.74 2.25
N VAL A 61 36.00 19.72 2.76
CA VAL A 61 37.02 20.71 2.44
C VAL A 61 37.70 20.30 1.14
N VAL A 62 37.43 21.03 0.07
CA VAL A 62 38.16 20.86 -1.19
C VAL A 62 39.41 21.74 -1.12
N GLN A 63 40.60 21.12 -1.09
CA GLN A 63 41.86 21.84 -1.24
C GLN A 63 42.15 22.00 -2.72
N HIS A 64 42.28 23.25 -3.19
CA HIS A 64 42.83 23.52 -4.51
C HIS A 64 44.30 23.07 -4.53
N LEU A 65 44.60 22.00 -5.28
CA LEU A 65 45.97 21.61 -5.55
C LEU A 65 46.58 22.64 -6.52
N PRO A 66 47.68 23.33 -6.14
CA PRO A 66 48.36 24.24 -7.04
C PRO A 66 48.94 23.45 -8.23
N SER A 67 48.73 23.97 -9.44
CA SER A 67 49.22 23.40 -10.70
C SER A 67 50.74 23.21 -10.71
N ASP A 68 51.47 23.98 -9.89
CA ASP A 68 52.93 23.93 -9.72
C ASP A 68 53.49 22.59 -9.21
N ARG A 69 52.64 21.68 -8.73
CA ARG A 69 53.03 20.32 -8.30
C ARG A 69 52.61 19.20 -9.25
N LEU A 70 51.89 19.54 -10.32
CA LEU A 70 51.61 18.63 -11.42
C LEU A 70 52.71 18.88 -12.45
N GLY A 71 53.87 18.24 -12.25
CA GLY A 71 55.05 18.48 -13.06
C GLY A 71 54.77 18.40 -14.56
N GLU A 72 54.94 19.55 -15.23
CA GLU A 72 55.24 19.68 -16.65
C GLU A 72 56.77 19.78 -16.80
#